data_AF-A0A929UX11-F1
#
_entry.id   AF-A0A929UX11-F1
#
_cell.length_a   1.000
_cell.length_b   1.000
_cell.length_c   1.000
_cell.angle_alpha   90.00
_cell.angle_beta   90.00
_cell.angle_gamma   90.00
#
_symmetry.space_group_name_H-M   'P 1'
#
loop_
_entity.id
_entity.type
_entity.pdbx_description
1 polymer ?
#
loop_
_entity_poly.entity_id
_entity_poly.type
_entity_poly.pdbx_seq_one_letter_code
_entity_poly.pdbx_strand_id
1 'polypeptide(L)'
;MKIYNVERKEEYDPDTEPSEIDDDDLEYLDKKDYEYIICSYAQDMWSGEGVAVLKDINGKFMFIELGHCSCYGPLEERNPKCIYSLEEIIKLLDKHCKDTYGGYAKAVAEKFKELEGVNNETGYYNYSLR
;
A
#
# COMPACT_ATOMS: atom_id res chain seq x y z
N MET A 1 12.61 -0.74 7.95
CA MET A 1 11.51 -0.96 6.97
C MET A 1 12.05 -1.16 5.55
N LYS A 2 11.46 -2.04 4.75
CA LYS A 2 11.67 -2.15 3.29
C LYS A 2 10.57 -1.40 2.53
N ILE A 3 10.91 -0.82 1.37
CA ILE A 3 9.96 -0.12 0.51
C ILE A 3 9.76 -0.93 -0.78
N TYR A 4 8.50 -1.16 -1.15
CA TYR A 4 8.12 -1.85 -2.38
C TYR A 4 7.21 -0.94 -3.22
N ASN A 5 7.81 -0.17 -4.13
CA ASN A 5 7.09 0.57 -5.16
C ASN A 5 6.57 -0.41 -6.23
N VAL A 6 5.27 -0.40 -6.49
CA VAL A 6 4.62 -1.28 -7.47
C VAL A 6 3.72 -0.47 -8.40
N GLU A 7 3.88 -0.71 -9.69
CA GLU A 7 3.10 0.00 -10.72
C GLU A 7 1.74 -0.66 -10.95
N ARG A 8 0.71 0.17 -11.16
CA ARG A 8 -0.59 -0.31 -11.65
C ARG A 8 -0.47 -0.76 -13.10
N LYS A 9 -1.14 -1.86 -13.45
CA LYS A 9 -1.18 -2.41 -14.83
C LYS A 9 -2.29 -1.82 -15.71
N GLU A 10 -3.06 -0.86 -15.17
CA GLU A 10 -4.18 -0.24 -15.87
C GLU A 10 -3.69 0.80 -16.89
N GLU A 11 -4.61 1.27 -17.75
CA GLU A 11 -4.30 2.15 -18.89
C GLU A 11 -3.63 3.46 -18.43
N TYR A 12 -2.64 3.89 -19.19
CA TYR A 12 -1.87 5.11 -18.96
C TYR A 12 -2.81 6.32 -18.88
N ASP A 13 -2.75 7.03 -17.75
CA ASP A 13 -3.41 8.32 -17.57
C ASP A 13 -2.41 9.41 -17.97
N PRO A 14 -2.67 10.22 -19.02
CA PRO A 14 -1.73 11.25 -19.45
C PRO A 14 -1.56 12.38 -18.43
N ASP A 15 -2.46 12.52 -17.47
CA ASP A 15 -2.43 13.59 -16.48
C ASP A 15 -1.65 13.21 -15.22
N THR A 16 -1.30 11.92 -15.02
CA THR A 16 -0.53 11.45 -13.87
C THR A 16 0.59 10.49 -14.27
N GLU A 17 1.79 10.69 -13.73
CA GLU A 17 2.95 9.83 -13.99
C GLU A 17 3.20 8.90 -12.80
N PRO A 18 3.50 7.60 -13.02
CA PRO A 18 3.94 6.71 -11.96
C PRO A 18 5.11 7.31 -11.19
N SER A 19 5.05 7.24 -9.87
CA SER A 19 6.09 7.79 -9.02
C SER A 19 6.39 6.86 -7.84
N GLU A 20 7.58 7.02 -7.30
CA GLU A 20 8.08 6.19 -6.22
C GLU A 20 7.98 6.94 -4.90
N ILE A 21 7.49 6.26 -3.88
CA ILE A 21 7.63 6.71 -2.50
C ILE A 21 9.04 6.40 -2.03
N ASP A 22 9.72 7.38 -1.46
CA ASP A 22 11.09 7.24 -0.99
C ASP A 22 11.26 7.47 0.52
N ASP A 23 12.49 7.63 0.97
CA ASP A 23 12.78 7.78 2.39
C ASP A 23 12.32 9.12 2.97
N ASP A 24 12.20 10.17 2.16
CA ASP A 24 11.80 11.52 2.56
C ASP A 24 10.27 11.60 2.70
N ASP A 25 9.52 10.97 1.78
CA ASP A 25 8.06 10.83 1.88
C ASP A 25 7.59 10.12 3.16
N LEU A 26 8.48 9.34 3.77
CA LEU A 26 8.21 8.52 4.95
C LEU A 26 8.78 9.15 6.24
N GLU A 27 9.17 10.42 6.24
CA GLU A 27 9.80 11.09 7.39
C GLU A 27 8.94 11.08 8.67
N TYR A 28 7.61 10.98 8.52
CA TYR A 28 6.65 10.94 9.62
C TYR A 28 6.47 9.54 10.24
N LEU A 29 7.09 8.51 9.67
CA LEU A 29 7.05 7.15 10.20
C LEU A 29 8.32 6.83 10.99
N ASP A 30 8.18 6.19 12.16
CA ASP A 30 9.33 5.53 12.78
C ASP A 30 9.62 4.22 12.02
N LYS A 31 10.62 4.26 11.12
CA LYS A 31 11.00 3.13 10.25
C LYS A 31 11.39 1.85 11.02
N LYS A 32 11.58 1.92 12.35
CA LYS A 32 11.83 0.76 13.22
C LYS A 32 10.57 0.00 13.60
N ASP A 33 9.42 0.67 13.58
CA ASP A 33 8.13 0.07 13.92
C ASP A 33 7.55 -0.76 12.77
N TYR A 34 8.12 -0.64 11.56
CA TYR A 34 7.61 -1.27 10.34
C TYR A 34 8.60 -2.22 9.67
N GLU A 35 8.11 -3.40 9.29
CA GLU A 35 8.84 -4.37 8.48
C GLU A 35 8.95 -3.90 7.03
N TYR A 36 7.81 -3.54 6.44
CA TYR A 36 7.72 -3.05 5.08
C TYR A 36 6.55 -2.11 4.83
N ILE A 37 6.65 -1.39 3.72
CA ILE A 37 5.55 -0.70 3.04
C ILE A 37 5.51 -1.19 1.58
N ILE A 38 4.30 -1.43 1.08
CA ILE A 38 4.01 -1.69 -0.34
C ILE A 38 3.15 -0.53 -0.82
N CYS A 39 3.55 0.16 -1.89
CA CYS A 39 2.86 1.34 -2.37
C CYS A 39 2.73 1.32 -3.88
N SER A 40 1.58 1.77 -4.36
CA SER A 40 1.36 2.11 -5.76
C SER A 40 0.91 3.57 -5.80
N TYR A 41 1.67 4.40 -6.49
CA TYR A 41 1.54 5.85 -6.41
C TYR A 41 1.83 6.49 -7.77
N ALA A 42 1.11 7.56 -8.07
CA ALA A 42 1.33 8.42 -9.23
C ALA A 42 1.15 9.87 -8.80
N GLN A 43 1.85 10.76 -9.49
CA GLN A 43 1.74 12.20 -9.22
C GLN A 43 1.79 13.03 -10.49
N ASP A 44 1.31 14.25 -10.34
CA ASP A 44 1.43 15.35 -11.28
C ASP A 44 2.10 16.55 -10.58
N MET A 45 2.13 17.72 -11.23
CA MET A 45 2.76 18.93 -10.66
C MET A 45 2.06 19.49 -9.41
N TRP A 46 0.83 19.09 -9.13
CA TRP A 46 -0.08 19.70 -8.17
C TRP A 46 -0.73 18.71 -7.21
N SER A 47 -0.74 17.42 -7.52
CA SER A 47 -1.34 16.37 -6.72
C SER A 47 -0.69 15.02 -6.94
N GLY A 48 -0.95 14.11 -6.00
CA GLY A 48 -0.63 12.71 -6.17
C GLY A 48 -1.74 11.84 -5.60
N GLU A 49 -1.85 10.64 -6.13
CA GLU A 49 -2.81 9.64 -5.70
C GLU A 49 -2.19 8.25 -5.70
N GLY A 50 -2.75 7.38 -4.86
CA GLY A 50 -2.23 6.05 -4.68
C GLY A 50 -2.70 5.44 -3.38
N VAL A 51 -2.19 4.25 -3.10
CA VAL A 51 -2.48 3.54 -1.86
C VAL A 51 -1.24 2.81 -1.37
N ALA A 52 -1.18 2.55 -0.08
CA ALA A 52 -0.15 1.73 0.51
C ALA A 52 -0.71 0.75 1.54
N VAL A 53 0.02 -0.35 1.71
CA VAL A 53 -0.11 -1.27 2.84
C VAL A 53 1.18 -1.27 3.63
N LEU A 54 1.06 -1.03 4.93
CA LEU A 54 2.15 -1.13 5.89
C LEU A 54 2.01 -2.42 6.69
N LYS A 55 3.14 -3.04 7.03
CA LYS A 55 3.24 -4.11 8.02
C LYS A 55 4.14 -3.67 9.16
N ASP A 56 3.63 -3.72 10.38
CA ASP A 56 4.43 -3.46 11.57
C ASP A 56 5.27 -4.67 11.98
N ILE A 57 6.23 -4.45 12.88
CA ILE A 57 7.08 -5.51 13.46
C ILE A 57 6.31 -6.54 14.32
N ASN A 58 5.04 -6.30 14.61
CA ASN A 58 4.17 -7.22 15.35
C ASN A 58 3.30 -8.07 14.41
N GLY A 59 3.48 -7.94 13.09
CA GLY A 59 2.70 -8.65 12.08
C GLY A 59 1.27 -8.12 11.92
N LYS A 60 1.00 -6.87 12.31
CA LYS A 60 -0.25 -6.16 12.03
C LYS A 60 -0.10 -5.28 10.80
N PHE A 61 -1.23 -4.97 10.19
CA PHE A 61 -1.28 -4.24 8.92
C PHE A 61 -2.10 -2.96 9.01
N MET A 62 -1.83 -2.03 8.10
CA MET A 62 -2.64 -0.84 7.84
C MET A 62 -2.75 -0.63 6.33
N PHE A 63 -3.94 -0.22 5.86
CA PHE A 63 -4.14 0.34 4.52
C PHE A 63 -4.24 1.85 4.63
N ILE A 64 -3.59 2.58 3.72
CA ILE A 64 -3.66 4.04 3.68
C ILE A 64 -3.79 4.53 2.25
N GLU A 65 -4.62 5.53 2.04
CA GLU A 65 -4.69 6.28 0.78
C GLU A 65 -3.58 7.33 0.78
N LEU A 66 -2.82 7.43 -0.30
CA LEU A 66 -1.72 8.38 -0.46
C LEU A 66 -2.15 9.68 -1.15
N GLY A 67 -3.45 9.88 -1.34
CA GLY A 67 -4.00 11.08 -1.96
C GLY A 67 -3.57 12.35 -1.22
N HIS A 68 -2.97 13.29 -1.96
CA HIS A 68 -2.55 14.59 -1.46
C HIS A 68 -2.60 15.67 -2.55
N CYS A 69 -2.41 16.91 -2.13
CA CYS A 69 -2.24 18.05 -3.03
C CYS A 69 -0.85 18.67 -2.85
N SER A 70 -0.51 19.68 -3.64
CA SER A 70 0.77 20.39 -3.62
C SER A 70 1.17 21.01 -2.28
N CYS A 71 0.25 21.07 -1.33
CA CYS A 71 0.50 21.66 -0.02
C CYS A 71 1.17 20.69 0.96
N TYR A 72 1.07 19.38 0.74
CA TYR A 72 1.60 18.39 1.66
C TYR A 72 1.93 17.06 0.96
N GLY A 73 2.92 16.32 1.45
CA GLY A 73 3.33 15.02 0.92
C GLY A 73 2.34 13.88 1.22
N PRO A 74 2.51 12.69 0.60
CA PRO A 74 1.56 11.58 0.68
C PRO A 74 1.31 11.04 2.10
N LEU A 75 2.29 11.16 3.01
CA LEU A 75 2.17 10.78 4.42
C LEU A 75 2.40 11.94 5.41
N GLU A 76 2.40 13.18 4.92
CA GLU A 76 2.69 14.34 5.77
C GLU A 76 1.70 14.45 6.95
N GLU A 77 2.27 14.63 8.15
CA GLU A 77 1.55 14.68 9.43
C GLU A 77 0.71 13.43 9.77
N ARG A 78 0.92 12.30 9.07
CA ARG A 78 0.20 11.04 9.34
C ARG A 78 1.01 10.09 10.21
N ASN A 79 0.32 9.45 11.16
CA ASN A 79 0.89 8.41 12.01
C ASN A 79 0.01 7.13 11.99
N PRO A 80 0.07 6.34 10.89
CA PRO A 80 -0.78 5.17 10.71
C PRO A 80 -0.46 4.08 11.73
N LYS A 81 -1.48 3.61 12.46
CA LYS A 81 -1.33 2.48 13.38
C LYS A 81 -1.78 1.19 12.72
N CYS A 82 -0.87 0.22 12.64
CA CYS A 82 -1.18 -1.13 12.18
C CYS A 82 -2.06 -1.85 13.21
N ILE A 83 -3.31 -2.10 12.84
CA ILE A 83 -4.31 -2.73 13.72
C ILE A 83 -4.95 -3.97 13.10
N TYR A 84 -4.88 -4.11 11.78
CA TYR A 84 -5.53 -5.19 11.07
C TYR A 84 -4.72 -6.47 11.14
N SER A 85 -5.41 -7.60 11.30
CA SER A 85 -4.87 -8.93 11.01
C SER A 85 -4.73 -9.16 9.50
N LEU A 86 -4.04 -10.24 9.13
CA LEU A 86 -3.90 -10.69 7.73
C LEU A 86 -5.27 -10.86 7.05
N GLU A 87 -6.24 -11.50 7.72
CA GLU A 87 -7.57 -11.71 7.14
C GLU A 87 -8.35 -10.41 6.93
N GLU A 88 -8.21 -9.46 7.86
CA GLU A 88 -8.89 -8.17 7.79
C GLU A 88 -8.31 -7.29 6.69
N ILE A 89 -6.98 -7.23 6.56
CA ILE A 89 -6.34 -6.43 5.52
C ILE A 89 -6.61 -6.99 4.12
N ILE A 90 -6.69 -8.33 3.95
CA ILE A 90 -7.09 -8.94 2.68
C ILE A 90 -8.51 -8.51 2.30
N LYS A 91 -9.47 -8.58 3.22
CA LYS A 91 -10.85 -8.14 2.96
C LYS A 91 -10.93 -6.66 2.62
N LEU A 92 -10.12 -5.84 3.29
CA LEU A 92 -10.06 -4.41 3.04
C LEU A 92 -9.49 -4.12 1.64
N LEU A 93 -8.38 -4.77 1.27
CA LEU A 93 -7.79 -4.69 -0.07
C LEU A 93 -8.74 -5.16 -1.17
N ASP A 94 -9.42 -6.30 -0.97
CA ASP A 94 -10.40 -6.83 -1.94
C ASP A 94 -11.57 -5.87 -2.17
N LYS A 95 -11.94 -5.08 -1.15
CA LYS A 95 -12.95 -4.03 -1.27
C LYS A 95 -12.40 -2.86 -2.10
N HIS A 96 -11.20 -2.39 -1.80
CA HIS A 96 -10.57 -1.26 -2.50
C HIS A 96 -10.16 -1.60 -3.94
N CYS A 97 -9.89 -2.86 -4.27
CA CYS A 97 -9.68 -3.29 -5.66
C CYS A 97 -10.88 -3.04 -6.59
N LYS A 98 -12.06 -2.73 -6.04
CA LYS A 98 -13.32 -2.52 -6.76
C LYS A 98 -13.79 -1.07 -6.75
N ASP A 99 -13.05 -0.16 -6.11
CA ASP A 99 -13.39 1.27 -6.04
C ASP A 99 -12.57 2.11 -7.02
N THR A 100 -12.65 3.43 -6.88
CA THR A 100 -11.93 4.42 -7.71
C THR A 100 -10.41 4.25 -7.67
N TYR A 101 -9.85 3.74 -6.56
CA TYR A 101 -8.42 3.42 -6.41
C TYR A 101 -8.08 1.99 -6.84
N GLY A 102 -9.01 1.32 -7.52
CA GLY A 102 -8.93 -0.10 -7.85
C GLY A 102 -7.63 -0.51 -8.54
N GLY A 103 -7.08 0.30 -9.44
CA GLY A 103 -5.81 0.02 -10.11
C GLY A 103 -4.61 -0.04 -9.15
N TYR A 104 -4.49 0.97 -8.28
CA TYR A 104 -3.43 1.04 -7.26
C TYR A 104 -3.59 -0.09 -6.23
N ALA A 105 -4.82 -0.29 -5.75
CA ALA A 105 -5.12 -1.34 -4.78
C ALA A 105 -4.84 -2.74 -5.34
N LYS A 106 -5.10 -3.00 -6.62
CA LYS A 106 -4.76 -4.27 -7.27
C LYS A 106 -3.24 -4.52 -7.30
N ALA A 107 -2.45 -3.52 -7.69
CA ALA A 107 -0.99 -3.65 -7.72
C ALA A 107 -0.42 -3.96 -6.33
N VAL A 108 -0.88 -3.22 -5.31
CA VAL A 108 -0.50 -3.46 -3.92
C VAL A 108 -0.95 -4.85 -3.46
N ALA A 109 -2.18 -5.26 -3.78
CA ALA A 109 -2.72 -6.57 -3.39
C ALA A 109 -1.95 -7.74 -4.05
N GLU A 110 -1.53 -7.63 -5.30
CA GLU A 110 -0.71 -8.64 -5.97
C GLU A 110 0.62 -8.84 -5.24
N LYS A 111 1.33 -7.75 -4.94
CA LYS A 111 2.60 -7.81 -4.22
C LYS A 111 2.44 -8.27 -2.77
N PHE A 112 1.36 -7.84 -2.11
CA PHE A 112 1.02 -8.25 -0.76
C PHE A 112 0.84 -9.78 -0.66
N LYS A 113 0.09 -10.37 -1.59
CA LYS A 113 -0.13 -11.82 -1.65
C LYS A 113 1.16 -12.60 -1.90
N GLU A 114 2.06 -12.08 -2.75
CA GLU A 114 3.39 -12.64 -2.98
C GLU A 114 4.21 -12.69 -1.68
N LEU A 115 4.25 -11.57 -0.94
CA LEU A 115 5.06 -11.45 0.28
C LEU A 115 4.50 -12.25 1.47
N GLU A 116 3.18 -12.28 1.64
CA GLU A 116 2.53 -12.99 2.75
C GLU A 116 2.17 -14.45 2.41
N GLY A 117 2.50 -14.93 1.20
CA GLY A 117 2.27 -16.33 0.80
C GLY A 117 0.79 -16.69 0.65
N VAL A 118 -0.05 -15.72 0.29
CA VAL A 118 -1.49 -15.91 0.11
C VAL A 118 -1.75 -16.40 -1.31
N ASN A 119 -1.90 -17.71 -1.50
CA ASN A 119 -2.18 -18.30 -2.82
C ASN A 119 -3.53 -17.80 -3.37
N ASN A 120 -3.57 -17.44 -4.66
CA ASN A 120 -4.79 -17.04 -5.38
C ASN A 120 -5.76 -18.21 -5.67
N GLU A 121 -5.46 -19.42 -5.18
CA GLU A 121 -6.26 -20.62 -5.43
C GLU A 121 -7.25 -20.85 -4.29
N THR A 122 -8.39 -20.17 -4.38
CA THR A 122 -9.65 -20.46 -3.67
C THR A 122 -9.61 -20.40 -2.13
N GLY A 123 -10.66 -19.84 -1.54
CA GLY A 123 -10.75 -19.69 -0.08
C GLY A 123 -10.48 -20.99 0.66
N TYR A 124 -9.36 -21.05 1.36
CA TYR A 124 -9.11 -21.76 2.62
C TYR A 124 -7.67 -21.44 3.01
N TYR A 125 -7.51 -20.72 4.13
CA TYR A 125 -6.22 -20.35 4.69
C TYR A 125 -5.37 -21.59 4.95
N ASN A 126 -4.20 -21.68 4.32
CA ASN A 126 -3.14 -22.59 4.76
C ASN A 126 -2.09 -21.76 5.50
N TYR A 127 -2.24 -21.69 6.83
CA TYR A 127 -1.20 -21.16 7.71
C TYR A 127 -0.03 -22.16 7.75
N SER A 128 1.10 -21.82 7.15
CA SER A 128 2.37 -22.50 7.45
C SER A 128 2.97 -21.81 8.68
N LEU A 129 2.83 -22.47 9.84
CA LEU A 129 3.56 -22.13 11.05
C LEU A 129 5.06 -22.27 10.75
N ARG A 130 5.77 -21.14 10.73
CA ARG A 130 7.23 -21.09 10.93
C ARG A 130 7.53 -20.51 12.28
#